data_AF-A0A8J2WLD7-F1
#
_entry.id   AF-A0A8J2WLD7-F1
#
_cell.length_a   1.000
_cell.length_b   1.000
_cell.length_c   1.000
_cell.angle_alpha   90.00
_cell.angle_beta   90.00
_cell.angle_gamma   90.00
#
_symmetry.space_group_name_H-M   'P 1'
#
loop_
_entity.id
_entity.type
_entity.pdbx_description
1 polymer ?
#
loop_
_entity_poly.entity_id
_entity_poly.type
_entity_poly.pdbx_seq_one_letter_code
_entity_poly.pdbx_strand_id
1 'polypeptide(L)'
;MPVYKLHYFDNPRRGRAELSRLILCQAGVEFEDIRFSRSEWPDIKPTTPFGQVPILEVDGQVLAQSNAIARYLARKHGLAGKDEWEQAQADMYADNINDLLNAVVVPFMETDPQKQKEMYQKFMTDTIGSHVVAIEKQLKKNNTGFLVGEQITWADLAYYVFFYDFLEVQFGGAFLKEAPLFKSLLLRVKGLPNIKKWIEMPVYKLHYFDNPRRGRAEVSRLILSQAGVEFEDIRFSRSEWPDIKPTTPFGQVPILEVDGQVLAQSNAIARYLARKHGLAGKDEWEQAQADMYADNIHDLLNAAAVPFMEKDTQKQKEMYQKFMTDTIGSHVVAIEKQLKNNNTSFLVGEQITWADLAYYAYFSDFLEVKFGGAFLKDAPLLKSLVDRVKALPNIKKWTDFRNSKYPEEN
;
A
#
# COMPACT_ATOMS: atom_id res chain seq x y z
N MET A 1 -3.47 -0.51 23.35
CA MET A 1 -2.13 -0.69 22.75
C MET A 1 -1.76 0.65 22.12
N PRO A 2 -0.48 1.08 22.14
CA PRO A 2 -0.07 2.31 21.47
C PRO A 2 -0.44 2.25 19.99
N VAL A 3 -0.86 3.38 19.44
CA VAL A 3 -1.10 3.51 17.99
C VAL A 3 0.22 3.95 17.35
N TYR A 4 0.80 3.07 16.53
CA TYR A 4 2.02 3.33 15.80
C TYR A 4 1.72 3.83 14.38
N LYS A 5 2.36 4.92 13.97
CA LYS A 5 2.38 5.35 12.56
C LYS A 5 3.81 5.53 12.10
N LEU A 6 4.23 4.78 11.09
CA LEU A 6 5.58 4.85 10.54
C LEU A 6 5.53 5.58 9.20
N HIS A 7 6.24 6.69 9.08
CA HIS A 7 6.23 7.50 7.86
C HIS A 7 7.54 7.33 7.09
N TYR A 8 7.43 7.00 5.80
CA TYR A 8 8.60 6.92 4.92
C TYR A 8 8.23 7.08 3.44
N PHE A 9 9.24 7.23 2.60
CA PHE A 9 9.04 7.23 1.15
C PHE A 9 8.43 5.92 0.67
N ASP A 10 7.45 6.01 -0.22
CA ASP A 10 7.04 4.87 -1.03
C ASP A 10 8.12 4.58 -2.07
N ASN A 11 8.87 3.50 -1.86
CA ASN A 11 9.89 3.08 -2.80
C ASN A 11 10.05 1.55 -2.79
N PRO A 12 10.36 0.94 -3.95
CA PRO A 12 10.42 -0.51 -4.09
C PRO A 12 11.54 -1.16 -3.26
N ARG A 13 12.55 -0.39 -2.85
CA ARG A 13 13.67 -0.89 -2.04
C ARG A 13 13.41 -0.81 -0.54
N ARG A 14 12.22 -0.33 -0.13
CA ARG A 14 11.71 -0.18 1.25
C ARG A 14 12.52 0.74 2.19
N GLY A 15 13.82 0.92 1.91
CA GLY A 15 14.76 1.87 2.48
C GLY A 15 14.93 1.77 4.00
N ARG A 16 15.30 2.89 4.63
CA ARG A 16 15.69 2.94 6.05
C ARG A 16 14.55 2.64 7.03
N ALA A 17 13.30 2.65 6.58
CA ALA A 17 12.16 2.28 7.41
C ALA A 17 11.99 0.76 7.56
N GLU A 18 12.58 -0.04 6.68
CA GLU A 18 12.27 -1.47 6.61
C GLU A 18 12.63 -2.24 7.88
N LEU A 19 13.75 -1.90 8.52
CA LEU A 19 14.10 -2.49 9.81
C LEU A 19 13.00 -2.26 10.86
N SER A 20 12.42 -1.05 10.91
CA SER A 20 11.33 -0.74 11.85
C SER A 20 10.06 -1.53 11.52
N ARG A 21 9.75 -1.70 10.21
CA ARG A 21 8.63 -2.53 9.76
C ARG A 21 8.80 -3.98 10.17
N LEU A 22 9.98 -4.57 9.95
CA LEU A 22 10.24 -5.96 10.33
C LEU A 22 10.18 -6.17 11.85
N ILE A 23 10.61 -5.19 12.65
CA ILE A 23 10.49 -5.26 14.12
C ILE A 23 9.01 -5.29 14.53
N LEU A 24 8.18 -4.37 14.01
CA LEU A 24 6.74 -4.33 14.29
C LEU A 24 6.03 -5.60 13.80
N CYS A 25 6.34 -6.05 12.59
CA CYS A 25 5.79 -7.28 12.02
C CYS A 25 6.17 -8.50 12.87
N GLN A 26 7.45 -8.66 13.20
CA GLN A 26 7.91 -9.78 14.01
C GLN A 26 7.25 -9.80 15.39
N ALA A 27 7.05 -8.62 15.99
CA ALA A 27 6.33 -8.45 17.24
C ALA A 27 4.82 -8.72 17.15
N GLY A 28 4.25 -8.89 15.95
CA GLY A 28 2.81 -9.07 15.73
C GLY A 28 2.00 -7.81 16.05
N VAL A 29 2.61 -6.64 15.90
CA VAL A 29 2.02 -5.34 16.25
C VAL A 29 1.49 -4.67 14.99
N GLU A 30 0.22 -4.29 15.01
CA GLU A 30 -0.38 -3.47 13.95
C GLU A 30 0.15 -2.03 14.01
N PHE A 31 0.36 -1.45 12.84
CA PHE A 31 0.81 -0.07 12.68
C PHE A 31 0.29 0.49 11.35
N GLU A 32 0.15 1.81 11.27
CA GLU A 32 -0.11 2.48 10.00
C GLU A 32 1.23 2.72 9.28
N ASP A 33 1.44 2.09 8.12
CA ASP A 33 2.61 2.31 7.27
C ASP A 33 2.35 3.47 6.31
N ILE A 34 2.56 4.70 6.77
CA ILE A 34 2.29 5.91 6.00
C ILE A 34 3.38 6.12 4.96
N ARG A 35 3.04 5.82 3.71
CA ARG A 35 3.94 5.98 2.57
C ARG A 35 3.57 7.21 1.76
N PHE A 36 4.58 7.92 1.28
CA PHE A 36 4.40 9.09 0.44
C PHE A 36 5.41 9.14 -0.70
N SER A 37 4.99 9.69 -1.81
CA SER A 37 5.79 9.84 -3.02
C SER A 37 6.85 10.94 -2.85
N ARG A 38 7.83 10.97 -3.76
CA ARG A 38 8.85 12.04 -3.77
C ARG A 38 8.27 13.41 -4.11
N SER A 39 7.15 13.49 -4.83
CA SER A 39 6.48 14.75 -5.15
C SER A 39 5.77 15.36 -3.93
N GLU A 40 5.35 14.54 -2.97
CA GLU A 40 4.77 15.00 -1.69
C GLU A 40 5.83 15.45 -0.67
N TRP A 41 7.10 15.12 -0.92
CA TRP A 41 8.18 15.41 0.02
C TRP A 41 8.38 16.88 0.36
N PRO A 42 8.28 17.85 -0.57
CA PRO A 42 8.44 19.27 -0.24
C PRO A 42 7.47 19.76 0.83
N ASP A 43 6.25 19.21 0.87
CA ASP A 43 5.21 19.59 1.84
C ASP A 43 5.36 18.86 3.17
N ILE A 44 5.88 17.63 3.14
CA ILE A 44 6.09 16.79 4.34
C ILE A 44 7.40 17.17 5.06
N LYS A 45 8.47 17.50 4.32
CA LYS A 45 9.79 17.77 4.90
C LYS A 45 9.76 18.79 6.06
N PRO A 46 9.05 19.93 5.97
CA PRO A 46 8.98 20.91 7.05
C PRO A 46 8.33 20.41 8.33
N THR A 47 7.53 19.34 8.28
CA THR A 47 6.85 18.75 9.44
C THR A 47 7.70 17.73 10.18
N THR A 48 8.82 17.30 9.59
CA THR A 48 9.71 16.28 10.19
C THR A 48 10.77 16.90 11.12
N PRO A 49 11.16 16.25 12.24
CA PRO A 49 12.06 16.84 13.23
C PRO A 49 13.42 17.31 12.70
N PHE A 50 13.96 16.64 11.68
CA PHE A 50 15.28 16.93 11.12
C PHE A 50 15.27 17.12 9.60
N GLY A 51 14.11 17.37 9.00
CA GLY A 51 13.98 17.42 7.53
C GLY A 51 14.31 16.07 6.87
N GLN A 52 14.05 14.97 7.58
CA GLN A 52 14.43 13.58 7.23
C GLN A 52 13.35 12.59 7.66
N VAL A 53 13.31 11.46 6.97
CA VAL A 53 12.52 10.28 7.31
C VAL A 53 13.43 9.04 7.37
N PRO A 54 13.09 7.97 8.13
CA PRO A 54 11.80 7.71 8.77
C PRO A 54 11.50 8.54 10.02
N ILE A 55 10.21 8.73 10.27
CA ILE A 55 9.66 9.14 11.57
C ILE A 55 8.65 8.11 12.05
N LEU A 56 8.58 7.89 13.36
CA LEU A 56 7.58 7.07 14.03
C LEU A 56 6.75 7.97 14.94
N GLU A 57 5.43 7.95 14.76
CA GLU A 57 4.49 8.52 15.73
C GLU A 57 4.03 7.42 16.69
N VAL A 58 4.08 7.71 18.00
CA VAL A 58 3.58 6.85 19.09
C VAL A 58 2.63 7.67 19.92
N ASP A 59 1.33 7.40 19.82
CA ASP A 59 0.28 8.14 20.55
C ASP A 59 0.41 9.67 20.40
N GLY A 60 0.75 10.13 19.19
CA GLY A 60 0.95 11.54 18.84
C GLY A 60 2.34 12.12 19.15
N GLN A 61 3.25 11.36 19.77
CA GLN A 61 4.65 11.76 19.97
C GLN A 61 5.52 11.30 18.81
N VAL A 62 6.40 12.16 18.31
CA VAL A 62 7.25 11.87 17.14
C VAL A 62 8.66 11.50 17.57
N LEU A 63 9.15 10.36 17.04
CA LEU A 63 10.55 9.92 17.12
C LEU A 63 11.15 9.86 15.72
N ALA A 64 12.34 10.43 15.53
CA ALA A 64 13.09 10.39 14.27
C ALA A 64 14.40 9.60 14.43
N GLN A 65 15.12 9.41 13.32
CA GLN A 65 16.33 8.59 13.18
C GLN A 65 16.05 7.08 13.17
N SER A 66 16.39 6.42 12.06
CA SER A 66 16.03 5.01 11.83
C SER A 66 16.52 4.05 12.92
N ASN A 67 17.77 4.19 13.39
CA ASN A 67 18.29 3.32 14.46
C ASN A 67 17.68 3.64 15.83
N ALA A 68 17.34 4.91 16.11
CA ALA A 68 16.67 5.26 17.36
C ALA A 68 15.25 4.67 17.41
N ILE A 69 14.51 4.78 16.30
CA ILE A 69 13.19 4.17 16.11
C ILE A 69 13.27 2.65 16.27
N ALA A 70 14.17 1.99 15.52
CA ALA A 70 14.34 0.54 15.57
C ALA A 70 14.70 0.05 16.98
N ARG A 71 15.65 0.71 17.64
CA ARG A 71 16.06 0.37 19.02
C ARG A 71 14.92 0.56 20.03
N TYR A 72 14.16 1.64 19.92
CA TYR A 72 12.97 1.87 20.75
C TYR A 72 11.96 0.73 20.60
N LEU A 73 11.61 0.40 19.36
CA LEU A 73 10.66 -0.68 19.06
C LEU A 73 11.18 -2.04 19.52
N ALA A 74 12.47 -2.33 19.29
CA ALA A 74 13.08 -3.59 19.71
C ALA A 74 13.03 -3.76 21.23
N ARG A 75 13.37 -2.73 22.00
CA ARG A 75 13.28 -2.75 23.47
C ARG A 75 11.83 -2.90 23.94
N LYS A 76 10.91 -2.16 23.32
CA LYS A 76 9.49 -2.18 23.67
C LYS A 76 8.82 -3.54 23.45
N HIS A 77 9.28 -4.29 22.44
CA HIS A 77 8.68 -5.55 22.01
C HIS A 77 9.56 -6.78 22.25
N GLY A 78 10.57 -6.68 23.11
CA GLY A 78 11.37 -7.83 23.54
C GLY A 78 12.32 -8.40 22.47
N LEU A 79 12.66 -7.61 21.46
CA LEU A 79 13.58 -7.97 20.38
C LEU A 79 14.98 -7.36 20.56
N ALA A 80 15.27 -6.74 21.70
CA ALA A 80 16.58 -6.11 21.95
C ALA A 80 17.62 -7.07 22.58
N GLY A 81 17.23 -8.22 23.12
CA GLY A 81 18.07 -9.08 23.97
C GLY A 81 17.53 -9.15 25.39
N LYS A 82 17.89 -10.20 26.15
CA LYS A 82 17.25 -10.51 27.44
C LYS A 82 17.73 -9.65 28.61
N ASP A 83 18.93 -9.09 28.50
CA ASP A 83 19.58 -8.29 29.53
C ASP A 83 20.36 -7.12 28.90
N GLU A 84 20.93 -6.25 29.73
CA GLU A 84 21.67 -5.06 29.28
C GLU A 84 22.86 -5.41 28.39
N TRP A 85 23.49 -6.56 28.62
CA TRP A 85 24.65 -6.98 27.84
C TRP A 85 24.25 -7.47 26.45
N GLU A 86 23.24 -8.34 26.36
CA GLU A 86 22.69 -8.75 25.06
C GLU A 86 22.13 -7.55 24.28
N GLN A 87 21.51 -6.59 24.98
CA GLN A 87 21.08 -5.33 24.35
C GLN A 87 22.24 -4.53 23.75
N ALA A 88 23.33 -4.36 24.48
CA ALA A 88 24.52 -3.69 23.98
C ALA A 88 25.17 -4.45 22.80
N GLN A 89 25.15 -5.78 22.82
CA GLN A 89 25.62 -6.59 21.70
C GLN A 89 24.72 -6.40 20.47
N ALA A 90 23.40 -6.38 20.64
CA ALA A 90 22.48 -6.15 19.54
C ALA A 90 22.63 -4.72 18.96
N ASP A 91 22.82 -3.72 19.84
CA ASP A 91 23.17 -2.34 19.46
C ASP A 91 24.44 -2.30 18.59
N MET A 92 25.52 -2.97 19.02
CA MET A 92 26.78 -3.05 18.28
C MET A 92 26.60 -3.59 16.85
N TYR A 93 25.83 -4.67 16.69
CA TYR A 93 25.58 -5.26 15.37
C TYR A 93 24.73 -4.33 14.49
N ALA A 94 23.66 -3.75 15.03
CA ALA A 94 22.77 -2.86 14.29
C ALA A 94 23.44 -1.54 13.89
N ASP A 95 24.30 -0.98 14.74
CA ASP A 95 25.07 0.22 14.42
C ASP A 95 26.13 -0.07 13.34
N ASN A 96 26.74 -1.27 13.34
CA ASN A 96 27.64 -1.66 12.25
C ASN A 96 26.92 -1.81 10.91
N ILE A 97 25.66 -2.28 10.88
CA ILE A 97 24.83 -2.25 9.67
C ILE A 97 24.58 -0.82 9.20
N ASN A 98 24.36 0.12 10.12
CA ASN A 98 24.16 1.53 9.75
C ASN A 98 25.43 2.13 9.10
N ASP A 99 26.62 1.76 9.56
CA ASP A 99 27.87 2.16 8.90
C ASP A 99 27.97 1.61 7.47
N LEU A 100 27.61 0.34 7.26
CA LEU A 100 27.56 -0.28 5.92
C LEU A 100 26.53 0.38 5.01
N LEU A 101 25.35 0.71 5.54
CA LEU A 101 24.31 1.47 4.84
C LEU A 101 24.82 2.86 4.41
N ASN A 102 25.58 3.54 5.27
CA ASN A 102 26.17 4.83 4.92
C ASN A 102 27.28 4.69 3.87
N ALA A 103 28.07 3.63 3.95
CA ALA A 103 29.12 3.35 2.97
C ALA A 103 28.57 3.09 1.56
N VAL A 104 27.42 2.40 1.43
CA VAL A 104 26.81 2.12 0.11
C VAL A 104 26.10 3.33 -0.51
N VAL A 105 25.80 4.38 0.27
CA VAL A 105 25.23 5.62 -0.29
C VAL A 105 26.22 6.31 -1.24
N VAL A 106 27.52 6.19 -0.98
CA VAL A 106 28.57 6.83 -1.79
C VAL A 106 28.55 6.35 -3.25
N PRO A 107 28.64 5.02 -3.57
CA PRO A 107 28.46 4.55 -4.94
C PRO A 107 27.06 4.80 -5.49
N PHE A 108 26.03 4.79 -4.65
CA PHE A 108 24.66 5.07 -5.09
C PHE A 108 24.48 6.49 -5.65
N MET A 109 25.18 7.48 -5.09
CA MET A 109 25.13 8.88 -5.53
C MET A 109 26.08 9.20 -6.68
N GLU A 110 26.93 8.26 -7.12
CA GLU A 110 27.82 8.45 -8.26
C GLU A 110 27.04 8.50 -9.58
N THR A 111 27.32 9.52 -10.41
CA THR A 111 26.62 9.79 -11.66
C THR A 111 27.30 9.18 -12.87
N ASP A 112 28.61 8.95 -12.81
CA ASP A 112 29.33 8.26 -13.89
C ASP A 112 29.06 6.74 -13.80
N PRO A 113 28.45 6.11 -14.82
CA PRO A 113 28.07 4.70 -14.75
C PRO A 113 29.25 3.73 -14.59
N GLN A 114 30.40 4.05 -15.20
CA GLN A 114 31.58 3.18 -15.15
C GLN A 114 32.24 3.28 -13.76
N LYS A 115 32.42 4.49 -13.26
CA LYS A 115 32.95 4.73 -11.92
C LYS A 115 32.03 4.18 -10.84
N GLN A 116 30.71 4.35 -11.00
CA GLN A 116 29.73 3.76 -10.09
C GLN A 116 29.88 2.24 -10.01
N LYS A 117 30.01 1.57 -11.16
CA LYS A 117 30.21 0.12 -11.22
C LYS A 117 31.50 -0.31 -10.51
N GLU A 118 32.60 0.41 -10.73
CA GLU A 118 33.88 0.15 -10.05
C GLU A 118 33.79 0.34 -8.53
N MET A 119 33.10 1.40 -8.08
CA MET A 119 32.89 1.66 -6.66
C MET A 119 32.03 0.57 -6.00
N TYR A 120 30.97 0.09 -6.67
CA TYR A 120 30.20 -1.05 -6.18
C TYR A 120 31.03 -2.33 -6.12
N GLN A 121 31.85 -2.60 -7.14
CA GLN A 121 32.74 -3.77 -7.12
C GLN A 121 33.68 -3.70 -5.91
N LYS A 122 34.35 -2.56 -5.70
CA LYS A 122 35.24 -2.36 -4.56
C LYS A 122 34.52 -2.48 -3.21
N PHE A 123 33.32 -1.91 -3.10
CA PHE A 123 32.49 -2.04 -1.90
C PHE A 123 32.17 -3.51 -1.61
N MET A 124 31.75 -4.26 -2.63
CA MET A 124 31.41 -5.68 -2.49
C MET A 124 32.63 -6.55 -2.14
N THR A 125 33.81 -6.29 -2.73
CA THR A 125 35.01 -7.08 -2.44
C THR A 125 35.63 -6.73 -1.10
N ASP A 126 35.88 -5.44 -0.86
CA ASP A 126 36.75 -5.01 0.23
C ASP A 126 35.95 -4.85 1.53
N THR A 127 34.74 -4.29 1.45
CA THR A 127 33.91 -3.98 2.62
C THR A 127 33.00 -5.16 2.97
N ILE A 128 32.21 -5.62 2.00
CA ILE A 128 31.25 -6.72 2.24
C ILE A 128 31.97 -8.05 2.43
N GLY A 129 32.99 -8.37 1.61
CA GLY A 129 33.73 -9.62 1.73
C GLY A 129 34.39 -9.80 3.11
N SER A 130 35.08 -8.77 3.61
CA SER A 130 35.71 -8.81 4.94
C SER A 130 34.69 -8.94 6.08
N HIS A 131 33.57 -8.22 5.97
CA HIS A 131 32.51 -8.28 6.95
C HIS A 131 31.84 -9.67 7.02
N VAL A 132 31.54 -10.28 5.86
CA VAL A 132 30.95 -11.63 5.80
C VAL A 132 31.81 -12.66 6.52
N VAL A 133 33.13 -12.61 6.33
CA VAL A 133 34.08 -13.50 7.03
C VAL A 133 34.05 -13.28 8.54
N ALA A 134 33.98 -12.02 8.99
CA ALA A 134 33.92 -11.68 10.40
C ALA A 134 32.65 -12.23 11.06
N ILE A 135 31.50 -12.12 10.40
CA ILE A 135 30.21 -12.57 10.92
C ILE A 135 30.11 -14.09 10.95
N GLU A 136 30.59 -14.77 9.91
CA GLU A 136 30.69 -16.23 9.91
C GLU A 136 31.53 -16.74 11.10
N LYS A 137 32.63 -16.05 11.42
CA LYS A 137 33.46 -16.37 12.59
C LYS A 137 32.71 -16.14 13.90
N GLN A 138 31.96 -15.05 14.03
CA GLN A 138 31.16 -14.78 15.24
C GLN A 138 30.04 -15.81 15.42
N LEU A 139 29.33 -16.17 14.35
CA LEU A 139 28.29 -17.20 14.39
C LEU A 139 28.85 -18.58 14.76
N LYS A 140 30.05 -18.94 14.28
CA LYS A 140 30.76 -20.15 14.73
C LYS A 140 31.08 -20.12 16.22
N LYS A 141 31.49 -18.97 16.74
CA LYS A 141 31.83 -18.80 18.16
C LYS A 141 30.60 -18.86 19.06
N ASN A 142 29.50 -18.23 18.66
CA ASN A 142 28.26 -18.22 19.44
C ASN A 142 27.52 -19.56 19.38
N ASN A 143 27.50 -20.21 18.21
CA ASN A 143 26.91 -21.53 17.97
C ASN A 143 25.42 -21.67 18.36
N THR A 144 24.68 -20.57 18.43
CA THR A 144 23.22 -20.57 18.69
C THR A 144 22.39 -20.44 17.42
N GLY A 145 23.02 -20.02 16.31
CA GLY A 145 22.34 -19.68 15.07
C GLY A 145 21.78 -18.25 15.02
N PHE A 146 22.02 -17.44 16.05
CA PHE A 146 21.68 -16.02 16.13
C PHE A 146 22.93 -15.18 16.39
N LEU A 147 22.88 -13.88 16.06
CA LEU A 147 23.98 -12.95 16.35
C LEU A 147 24.15 -12.70 17.85
N VAL A 148 23.05 -12.69 18.60
CA VAL A 148 23.01 -12.40 20.04
C VAL A 148 22.13 -13.41 20.74
N GLY A 149 22.63 -14.00 21.83
CA GLY A 149 21.88 -14.96 22.64
C GLY A 149 21.39 -16.15 21.82
N GLU A 150 20.21 -16.67 22.20
CA GLU A 150 19.58 -17.87 21.64
C GLU A 150 18.25 -17.59 20.92
N GLN A 151 17.89 -16.31 20.79
CA GLN A 151 16.62 -15.88 20.21
C GLN A 151 16.85 -14.75 19.20
N ILE A 152 15.85 -14.52 18.35
CA ILE A 152 15.87 -13.43 17.38
C ILE A 152 15.97 -12.08 18.11
N THR A 153 16.87 -11.24 17.62
CA THR A 153 16.96 -9.83 18.00
C THR A 153 16.83 -8.95 16.75
N TRP A 154 16.65 -7.66 16.97
CA TRP A 154 16.69 -6.67 15.90
C TRP A 154 18.04 -6.58 15.18
N ALA A 155 19.13 -7.12 15.76
CA ALA A 155 20.39 -7.30 15.05
C ALA A 155 20.22 -8.30 13.90
N ASP A 156 19.59 -9.45 14.12
CA ASP A 156 19.34 -10.45 13.08
C ASP A 156 18.45 -9.87 11.96
N LEU A 157 17.44 -9.07 12.33
CA LEU A 157 16.58 -8.35 11.39
C LEU A 157 17.36 -7.31 10.58
N ALA A 158 18.26 -6.54 11.20
CA ALA A 158 19.09 -5.54 10.51
C ALA A 158 20.01 -6.18 9.47
N TYR A 159 20.60 -7.33 9.82
CA TYR A 159 21.43 -8.11 8.91
C TYR A 159 20.62 -8.70 7.76
N TYR A 160 19.42 -9.19 8.03
CA TYR A 160 18.49 -9.65 6.99
C TYR A 160 18.15 -8.54 5.99
N VAL A 161 17.72 -7.37 6.47
CA VAL A 161 17.37 -6.22 5.61
C VAL A 161 18.55 -5.83 4.71
N PHE A 162 19.76 -5.77 5.26
CA PHE A 162 20.91 -5.31 4.50
C PHE A 162 21.50 -6.37 3.57
N PHE A 163 21.77 -7.58 4.06
CA PHE A 163 22.48 -8.59 3.27
C PHE A 163 21.56 -9.39 2.35
N TYR A 164 20.32 -9.65 2.78
CA TYR A 164 19.39 -10.45 1.99
C TYR A 164 18.50 -9.56 1.11
N ASP A 165 17.68 -8.70 1.73
CA ASP A 165 16.68 -7.90 1.01
C ASP A 165 17.31 -6.83 0.10
N PHE A 166 18.49 -6.32 0.45
CA PHE A 166 19.19 -5.33 -0.35
C PHE A 166 20.33 -5.93 -1.18
N LEU A 167 21.39 -6.46 -0.57
CA LEU A 167 22.58 -6.89 -1.32
C LEU A 167 22.36 -8.12 -2.20
N GLU A 168 21.76 -9.20 -1.67
CA GLU A 168 21.53 -10.42 -2.46
C GLU A 168 20.55 -10.18 -3.61
N VAL A 169 19.49 -9.41 -3.38
CA VAL A 169 18.54 -9.00 -4.44
C VAL A 169 19.21 -8.16 -5.52
N GLN A 170 20.10 -7.23 -5.16
CA GLN A 170 20.72 -6.32 -6.12
C GLN A 170 21.96 -6.90 -6.84
N PHE A 171 22.77 -7.71 -6.15
CA PHE A 171 24.09 -8.15 -6.63
C PHE A 171 24.23 -9.68 -6.74
N GLY A 172 23.22 -10.45 -6.30
CA GLY A 172 23.26 -11.90 -6.21
C GLY A 172 23.96 -12.43 -4.96
N GLY A 173 23.65 -13.67 -4.56
CA GLY A 173 24.09 -14.25 -3.28
C GLY A 173 25.49 -14.88 -3.27
N ALA A 174 26.33 -14.62 -4.28
CA ALA A 174 27.64 -15.27 -4.41
C ALA A 174 28.60 -14.92 -3.25
N PHE A 175 28.47 -13.72 -2.67
CA PHE A 175 29.29 -13.28 -1.55
C PHE A 175 29.06 -14.08 -0.25
N LEU A 176 27.95 -14.81 -0.14
CA LEU A 176 27.63 -15.68 1.01
C LEU A 176 28.10 -17.14 0.83
N LYS A 177 28.69 -17.49 -0.32
CA LYS A 177 29.00 -18.88 -0.66
C LYS A 177 29.85 -19.59 0.40
N GLU A 178 30.85 -18.90 0.93
CA GLU A 178 31.78 -19.42 1.94
C GLU A 178 31.38 -19.06 3.38
N ALA A 179 30.16 -18.54 3.59
CA ALA A 179 29.60 -18.15 4.89
C ALA A 179 28.25 -18.86 5.15
N PRO A 180 28.26 -20.21 5.30
CA PRO A 180 27.04 -21.00 5.40
C PRO A 180 26.22 -20.71 6.66
N LEU A 181 26.85 -20.40 7.80
CA LEU A 181 26.10 -20.05 9.01
C LEU A 181 25.42 -18.70 8.86
N PHE A 182 26.12 -17.74 8.25
CA PHE A 182 25.54 -16.44 8.00
C PHE A 182 24.37 -16.54 7.01
N LYS A 183 24.51 -17.30 5.92
CA LYS A 183 23.38 -17.59 5.02
C LYS A 183 22.22 -18.28 5.76
N SER A 184 22.51 -19.22 6.66
CA SER A 184 21.49 -19.89 7.47
C SER A 184 20.72 -18.91 8.38
N LEU A 185 21.41 -17.94 8.99
CA LEU A 185 20.78 -16.87 9.77
C LEU A 185 19.79 -16.08 8.92
N LEU A 186 20.21 -15.60 7.74
CA LEU A 186 19.36 -14.80 6.86
C LEU A 186 18.11 -15.58 6.41
N LEU A 187 18.27 -16.86 6.06
CA LEU A 187 17.15 -17.74 5.70
C LEU A 187 16.24 -18.04 6.89
N ARG A 188 16.77 -18.12 8.11
CA ARG A 188 15.97 -18.26 9.34
C ARG A 188 15.09 -17.04 9.56
N VAL A 189 15.63 -15.84 9.40
CA VAL A 189 14.85 -14.58 9.49
C VAL A 189 13.76 -14.56 8.43
N LYS A 190 14.10 -14.85 7.17
CA LYS A 190 13.14 -14.94 6.05
C LYS A 190 12.00 -15.92 6.33
N GLY A 191 12.30 -17.02 7.02
CA GLY A 191 11.36 -18.09 7.33
C GLY A 191 10.44 -17.83 8.52
N LEU A 192 10.65 -16.74 9.29
CA LEU A 192 9.76 -16.40 10.40
C LEU A 192 8.34 -16.12 9.88
N PRO A 193 7.27 -16.66 10.48
CA PRO A 193 5.91 -16.54 9.94
C PRO A 193 5.47 -15.10 9.65
N ASN A 194 5.75 -14.18 10.57
CA ASN A 194 5.36 -12.77 10.42
C ASN A 194 6.20 -12.03 9.37
N ILE A 195 7.51 -12.32 9.30
CA ILE A 195 8.40 -11.76 8.27
C ILE A 195 8.01 -12.30 6.90
N LYS A 196 7.82 -13.62 6.77
CA LYS A 196 7.37 -14.27 5.55
C LYS A 196 6.06 -13.66 5.06
N LYS A 197 5.07 -13.50 5.95
CA LYS A 197 3.80 -12.84 5.63
C LYS A 197 4.04 -11.43 5.09
N TRP A 198 4.88 -10.62 5.73
CA TRP A 198 5.19 -9.25 5.32
C TRP A 198 5.90 -9.18 3.96
N ILE A 199 6.92 -10.02 3.72
CA ILE A 199 7.68 -9.99 2.47
C ILE A 199 6.89 -10.55 1.28
N GLU A 200 5.94 -11.45 1.54
CA GLU A 200 5.02 -12.02 0.54
C GLU A 200 3.75 -11.16 0.35
N MET A 201 3.62 -10.03 1.06
CA MET A 201 2.54 -9.09 0.77
C MET A 201 2.73 -8.52 -0.64
N PRO A 202 1.72 -8.66 -1.52
CA PRO A 202 1.83 -8.19 -2.89
C PRO A 202 2.01 -6.67 -2.93
N VAL A 203 2.89 -6.22 -3.82
CA VAL A 203 3.01 -4.79 -4.13
C VAL A 203 2.01 -4.46 -5.23
N TYR A 204 1.03 -3.63 -4.89
CA TYR A 204 0.02 -3.15 -5.82
C TYR A 204 0.42 -1.81 -6.42
N LYS A 205 0.29 -1.68 -7.75
CA LYS A 205 0.34 -0.39 -8.44
C LYS A 205 -0.91 -0.20 -9.27
N LEU A 206 -1.62 0.90 -9.08
CA LEU A 206 -2.84 1.19 -9.80
C LEU A 206 -2.62 2.40 -10.71
N HIS A 207 -2.70 2.19 -12.02
CA HIS A 207 -2.44 3.20 -13.03
C HIS A 207 -3.76 3.78 -13.54
N TYR A 208 -3.92 5.11 -13.45
CA TYR A 208 -5.07 5.80 -14.01
C TYR A 208 -4.82 7.28 -14.30
N PHE A 209 -5.77 7.92 -14.99
CA PHE A 209 -5.69 9.36 -15.23
C PHE A 209 -5.75 10.17 -13.94
N ASP A 210 -4.89 11.17 -13.86
CA ASP A 210 -5.00 12.28 -12.91
C ASP A 210 -6.23 13.13 -13.29
N ASN A 211 -7.35 12.96 -12.58
CA ASN A 211 -8.55 13.76 -12.81
C ASN A 211 -9.47 13.84 -11.57
N PRO A 212 -10.20 14.96 -11.39
CA PRO A 212 -11.06 15.17 -10.22
C PRO A 212 -12.31 14.27 -10.21
N ARG A 213 -12.68 13.70 -11.37
CA ARG A 213 -13.87 12.86 -11.51
C ARG A 213 -13.63 11.41 -11.11
N ARG A 214 -12.42 11.07 -10.64
CA ARG A 214 -11.97 9.79 -10.05
C ARG A 214 -11.97 8.60 -11.03
N GLY A 215 -13.06 8.46 -11.79
CA GLY A 215 -13.25 7.54 -12.90
C GLY A 215 -13.28 6.07 -12.48
N ARG A 216 -12.98 5.20 -13.44
CA ARG A 216 -13.16 3.74 -13.29
C ARG A 216 -12.18 3.07 -12.33
N ALA A 217 -11.13 3.76 -11.90
CA ALA A 217 -10.18 3.25 -10.92
C ALA A 217 -10.69 3.35 -9.47
N GLU A 218 -11.72 4.15 -9.21
CA GLU A 218 -12.08 4.51 -7.83
C GLU A 218 -12.56 3.33 -7.00
N VAL A 219 -13.31 2.40 -7.60
CA VAL A 219 -13.75 1.18 -6.91
C VAL A 219 -12.54 0.36 -6.44
N SER A 220 -11.50 0.21 -7.28
CA SER A 220 -10.28 -0.49 -6.89
C SER A 220 -9.52 0.23 -5.76
N ARG A 221 -9.47 1.57 -5.79
CA ARG A 221 -8.87 2.36 -4.70
C ARG A 221 -9.60 2.15 -3.39
N LEU A 222 -10.93 2.23 -3.41
CA LEU A 222 -11.77 2.00 -2.23
C LEU A 222 -11.61 0.59 -1.67
N ILE A 223 -11.49 -0.43 -2.53
CA ILE A 223 -11.24 -1.81 -2.08
C ILE A 223 -9.89 -1.92 -1.37
N LEU A 224 -8.81 -1.42 -1.98
CA LEU A 224 -7.46 -1.44 -1.39
C LEU A 224 -7.41 -0.65 -0.08
N SER A 225 -8.00 0.56 -0.07
CA SER A 225 -8.09 1.38 1.13
C SER A 225 -8.90 0.71 2.23
N GLN A 226 -10.10 0.18 1.94
CA GLN A 226 -10.92 -0.51 2.93
C GLN A 226 -10.20 -1.72 3.52
N ALA A 227 -9.46 -2.46 2.70
CA ALA A 227 -8.62 -3.59 3.12
C ALA A 227 -7.40 -3.19 3.98
N GLY A 228 -7.09 -1.89 4.10
CA GLY A 228 -5.88 -1.42 4.77
C GLY A 228 -4.60 -1.79 4.03
N VAL A 229 -4.69 -1.95 2.71
CA VAL A 229 -3.59 -2.40 1.85
C VAL A 229 -3.01 -1.19 1.13
N GLU A 230 -1.73 -0.94 1.36
CA GLU A 230 -0.97 0.09 0.67
C GLU A 230 -0.80 -0.25 -0.82
N PHE A 231 -0.88 0.77 -1.68
CA PHE A 231 -0.70 0.64 -3.12
C PHE A 231 -0.13 1.93 -3.73
N GLU A 232 0.64 1.80 -4.80
CA GLU A 232 1.14 2.93 -5.57
C GLU A 232 0.03 3.43 -6.51
N ASP A 233 -0.60 4.58 -6.22
CA ASP A 233 -1.61 5.20 -7.09
C ASP A 233 -0.93 6.04 -8.17
N ILE A 234 -0.53 5.39 -9.27
CA ILE A 234 0.18 6.01 -10.38
C ILE A 234 -0.81 6.82 -11.22
N ARG A 235 -0.69 8.14 -11.11
CA ARG A 235 -1.52 9.11 -11.81
C ARG A 235 -0.73 9.80 -12.91
N PHE A 236 -1.34 9.93 -14.08
CA PHE A 236 -0.75 10.61 -15.22
C PHE A 236 -1.76 11.49 -15.95
N SER A 237 -1.26 12.56 -16.56
CA SER A 237 -2.02 13.54 -17.31
C SER A 237 -2.51 13.01 -18.67
N ARG A 238 -3.44 13.72 -19.29
CA ARG A 238 -3.89 13.42 -20.67
C ARG A 238 -2.76 13.62 -21.70
N SER A 239 -1.79 14.49 -21.44
CA SER A 239 -0.64 14.71 -22.32
C SER A 239 0.35 13.55 -22.33
N GLU A 240 0.47 12.81 -21.22
CA GLU A 240 1.34 11.62 -21.13
C GLU A 240 0.68 10.37 -21.75
N TRP A 241 -0.63 10.41 -21.99
CA TRP A 241 -1.40 9.26 -22.48
C TRP A 241 -0.93 8.68 -23.82
N PRO A 242 -0.51 9.47 -24.83
CA PRO A 242 -0.01 8.91 -26.09
C PRO A 242 1.19 7.99 -25.91
N ASP A 243 2.06 8.27 -24.93
CA ASP A 243 3.25 7.47 -24.64
C ASP A 243 2.94 6.24 -23.77
N ILE A 244 1.94 6.36 -22.88
CA ILE A 244 1.52 5.27 -22.00
C ILE A 244 0.59 4.28 -22.71
N LYS A 245 -0.31 4.75 -23.58
CA LYS A 245 -1.32 3.90 -24.22
C LYS A 245 -0.74 2.64 -24.90
N PRO A 246 0.39 2.70 -25.64
CA PRO A 246 0.99 1.52 -26.26
C PRO A 246 1.48 0.45 -25.27
N THR A 247 1.70 0.80 -24.00
CA THR A 247 2.14 -0.14 -22.95
C THR A 247 0.96 -0.83 -22.25
N THR A 248 -0.27 -0.38 -22.51
CA THR A 248 -1.48 -0.93 -21.87
C THR A 248 -2.04 -2.14 -22.61
N PRO A 249 -2.54 -3.19 -21.92
CA PRO A 249 -3.00 -4.43 -22.58
C PRO A 249 -4.07 -4.25 -23.66
N PHE A 250 -4.97 -3.28 -23.47
CA PHE A 250 -6.12 -3.04 -24.36
C PHE A 250 -6.21 -1.59 -24.85
N GLY A 251 -5.13 -0.81 -24.77
CA GLY A 251 -5.17 0.62 -25.11
C GLY A 251 -6.06 1.44 -24.16
N GLN A 252 -6.23 0.98 -22.92
CA GLN A 252 -7.17 1.48 -21.91
C GLN A 252 -6.59 1.38 -20.49
N VAL A 253 -7.11 2.21 -19.59
CA VAL A 253 -6.88 2.16 -18.15
C VAL A 253 -8.23 2.14 -17.40
N PRO A 254 -8.32 1.62 -16.16
CA PRO A 254 -7.24 1.28 -15.23
C PRO A 254 -6.44 0.03 -15.56
N ILE A 255 -5.21 0.00 -15.04
CA ILE A 255 -4.34 -1.17 -14.95
C ILE A 255 -3.92 -1.36 -13.49
N LEU A 256 -3.94 -2.60 -13.02
CA LEU A 256 -3.33 -3.02 -11.77
C LEU A 256 -2.06 -3.83 -12.07
N GLU A 257 -0.94 -3.46 -11.47
CA GLU A 257 0.24 -4.31 -11.37
C GLU A 257 0.26 -4.99 -10.01
N VAL A 258 0.49 -6.30 -9.99
CA VAL A 258 0.68 -7.11 -8.78
C VAL A 258 2.00 -7.85 -8.92
N ASP A 259 3.02 -7.42 -8.18
CA ASP A 259 4.37 -8.00 -8.25
C ASP A 259 4.91 -8.06 -9.71
N GLY A 260 4.62 -7.02 -10.50
CA GLY A 260 4.99 -6.90 -11.92
C GLY A 260 4.06 -7.61 -12.90
N GLN A 261 3.04 -8.35 -12.44
CA GLN A 261 2.01 -8.92 -13.31
C GLN A 261 0.88 -7.91 -13.56
N VAL A 262 0.49 -7.77 -14.82
CA VAL A 262 -0.48 -6.74 -15.26
C VAL A 262 -1.89 -7.33 -15.41
N LEU A 263 -2.87 -6.67 -14.79
CA LEU A 263 -4.30 -6.94 -14.95
C LEU A 263 -5.02 -5.66 -15.42
N ALA A 264 -5.84 -5.77 -16.47
CA ALA A 264 -6.64 -4.67 -17.00
C ALA A 264 -8.15 -4.96 -16.85
N GLN A 265 -9.00 -3.99 -17.20
CA GLN A 265 -10.46 -3.97 -17.00
C GLN A 265 -10.88 -3.68 -15.55
N SER A 266 -11.59 -2.57 -15.33
CA SER A 266 -11.89 -2.07 -13.98
C SER A 266 -12.62 -3.07 -13.10
N ASN A 267 -13.64 -3.78 -13.61
CA ASN A 267 -14.38 -4.76 -12.81
C ASN A 267 -13.59 -6.05 -12.60
N ALA A 268 -12.71 -6.43 -13.53
CA ALA A 268 -11.82 -7.59 -13.32
C ALA A 268 -10.81 -7.31 -12.21
N ILE A 269 -10.21 -6.11 -12.22
CA ILE A 269 -9.33 -5.61 -11.17
C ILE A 269 -10.07 -5.57 -9.83
N ALA A 270 -11.23 -4.92 -9.77
CA ALA A 270 -12.00 -4.78 -8.54
C ALA A 270 -12.40 -6.15 -7.95
N ARG A 271 -12.90 -7.07 -8.77
CA ARG A 271 -13.28 -8.43 -8.35
C ARG A 271 -12.07 -9.24 -7.85
N TYR A 272 -10.92 -9.14 -8.51
CA TYR A 272 -9.69 -9.77 -8.05
C TYR A 272 -9.29 -9.26 -6.65
N LEU A 273 -9.25 -7.95 -6.47
CA LEU A 273 -8.91 -7.31 -5.19
C LEU A 273 -9.93 -7.66 -4.10
N ALA A 274 -11.23 -7.63 -4.41
CA ALA A 274 -12.29 -7.97 -3.48
C ALA A 274 -12.15 -9.40 -2.97
N ARG A 275 -11.90 -10.37 -3.85
CA ARG A 275 -11.67 -11.76 -3.47
C ARG A 275 -10.40 -11.92 -2.64
N LYS A 276 -9.31 -11.27 -3.05
CA LYS A 276 -8.01 -11.34 -2.39
C LYS A 276 -8.05 -10.80 -0.95
N HIS A 277 -8.90 -9.81 -0.69
CA HIS A 277 -8.98 -9.11 0.60
C HIS A 277 -10.29 -9.36 1.37
N GLY A 278 -11.06 -10.40 1.01
CA GLY A 278 -12.26 -10.80 1.77
C GLY A 278 -13.44 -9.84 1.67
N LEU A 279 -13.49 -9.01 0.63
CA LEU A 279 -14.58 -8.05 0.35
C LEU A 279 -15.53 -8.54 -0.77
N ALA A 280 -15.40 -9.80 -1.19
CA ALA A 280 -16.25 -10.35 -2.25
C ALA A 280 -17.56 -10.97 -1.71
N GLY A 281 -17.66 -11.30 -0.43
CA GLY A 281 -18.73 -12.13 0.14
C GLY A 281 -18.19 -13.44 0.70
N LYS A 282 -18.89 -14.05 1.66
CA LYS A 282 -18.35 -15.17 2.46
C LYS A 282 -18.31 -16.51 1.72
N ASP A 283 -19.14 -16.66 0.70
CA ASP A 283 -19.28 -17.87 -0.10
C ASP A 283 -19.51 -17.53 -1.58
N GLU A 284 -19.54 -18.54 -2.45
CA GLU A 284 -19.68 -18.35 -3.90
C GLU A 284 -21.00 -17.65 -4.28
N TRP A 285 -22.06 -17.84 -3.49
CA TRP A 285 -23.35 -17.22 -3.76
C TRP A 285 -23.35 -15.73 -3.42
N GLU A 286 -22.86 -15.37 -2.23
CA GLU A 286 -22.67 -13.97 -1.87
C GLU A 286 -21.72 -13.27 -2.84
N GLN A 287 -20.68 -13.95 -3.32
CA GLN A 287 -19.79 -13.41 -4.35
C GLN A 287 -20.51 -13.12 -5.66
N ALA A 288 -21.34 -14.04 -6.15
CA ALA A 288 -22.13 -13.83 -7.35
C ALA A 288 -23.15 -12.68 -7.17
N GLN A 289 -23.74 -12.53 -5.98
CA GLN A 289 -24.63 -11.41 -5.67
C GLN A 289 -23.88 -10.07 -5.67
N ALA A 290 -22.68 -10.02 -5.08
CA ALA A 290 -21.86 -8.81 -5.07
C ALA A 290 -21.44 -8.42 -6.49
N ASP A 291 -21.05 -9.40 -7.31
CA ASP A 291 -20.74 -9.22 -8.73
C ASP A 291 -21.95 -8.65 -9.49
N MET A 292 -23.15 -9.19 -9.28
CA MET A 292 -24.40 -8.71 -9.91
C MET A 292 -24.64 -7.22 -9.63
N TYR A 293 -24.52 -6.79 -8.37
CA TYR A 293 -24.72 -5.39 -8.00
C TYR A 293 -23.65 -4.47 -8.59
N ALA A 294 -22.38 -4.88 -8.55
CA ALA A 294 -21.27 -4.08 -9.08
C ALA A 294 -21.28 -3.98 -10.61
N ASP A 295 -21.66 -5.05 -11.31
CA ASP A 295 -21.83 -5.04 -12.77
C ASP A 295 -23.04 -4.16 -13.16
N ASN A 296 -24.10 -4.12 -12.35
CA ASN A 296 -25.21 -3.18 -12.59
C ASN A 296 -24.77 -1.71 -12.46
N ILE A 297 -23.92 -1.37 -11.48
CA ILE A 297 -23.29 -0.05 -11.41
C ILE A 297 -22.43 0.25 -12.64
N HIS A 298 -21.71 -0.76 -13.15
CA HIS A 298 -20.90 -0.61 -14.35
C HIS A 298 -21.75 -0.28 -15.59
N ASP A 299 -22.92 -0.89 -15.73
CA ASP A 299 -23.88 -0.56 -16.79
C ASP A 299 -24.40 0.88 -16.67
N LEU A 300 -24.69 1.34 -15.45
CA LEU A 300 -25.10 2.73 -15.21
C LEU A 300 -23.97 3.74 -15.52
N LEU A 301 -22.72 3.39 -15.20
CA LEU A 301 -21.55 4.20 -15.60
C LEU A 301 -21.41 4.27 -17.12
N ASN A 302 -21.63 3.17 -17.84
CA ASN A 302 -21.61 3.14 -19.29
C ASN A 302 -22.75 3.97 -19.89
N ALA A 303 -23.96 3.88 -19.32
CA ALA A 303 -25.08 4.70 -19.73
C ALA A 303 -24.83 6.20 -19.51
N ALA A 304 -24.19 6.58 -18.40
CA ALA A 304 -23.82 7.97 -18.11
C ALA A 304 -22.70 8.52 -19.02
N ALA A 305 -21.92 7.64 -19.66
CA ALA A 305 -20.89 8.05 -20.61
C ALA A 305 -21.47 8.52 -21.95
N VAL A 306 -22.67 8.06 -22.33
CA VAL A 306 -23.35 8.48 -23.57
C VAL A 306 -23.61 10.00 -23.60
N PRO A 307 -24.31 10.60 -22.62
CA PRO A 307 -24.50 12.06 -22.58
C PRO A 307 -23.18 12.81 -22.36
N PHE A 308 -22.18 12.20 -21.71
CA PHE A 308 -20.88 12.83 -21.52
C PHE A 308 -20.14 13.10 -22.85
N MET A 309 -20.36 12.26 -23.85
CA MET A 309 -19.73 12.38 -25.17
C MET A 309 -20.51 13.29 -26.13
N GLU A 310 -21.70 13.75 -25.75
CA GLU A 310 -22.49 14.70 -26.55
C GLU A 310 -21.85 16.10 -26.53
N LYS A 311 -21.71 16.70 -27.71
CA LYS A 311 -21.05 18.00 -27.91
C LYS A 311 -22.04 19.15 -27.85
N ASP A 312 -23.29 18.91 -28.25
CA ASP A 312 -24.35 19.91 -28.13
C ASP A 312 -24.76 20.05 -26.65
N THR A 313 -24.55 21.25 -26.09
CA THR A 313 -24.77 21.50 -24.66
C THR A 313 -26.24 21.38 -24.26
N GLN A 314 -27.18 21.78 -25.12
CA GLN A 314 -28.60 21.73 -24.81
C GLN A 314 -29.08 20.28 -24.83
N LYS A 315 -28.74 19.55 -25.90
CA LYS A 315 -29.05 18.13 -26.02
C LYS A 315 -28.39 17.30 -24.92
N GLN A 316 -27.15 17.62 -24.55
CA GLN A 316 -26.47 16.98 -23.43
C GLN A 316 -27.25 17.13 -22.11
N LYS A 317 -27.74 18.36 -21.81
CA LYS A 317 -28.56 18.61 -20.61
C LYS A 317 -29.84 17.80 -20.63
N GLU A 318 -30.55 17.75 -21.76
CA GLU A 318 -31.77 16.96 -21.94
C GLU A 318 -31.51 15.46 -21.76
N MET A 319 -30.42 14.94 -22.33
CA MET A 319 -30.01 13.55 -22.15
C MET A 319 -29.67 13.24 -20.69
N TYR A 320 -29.00 14.15 -19.98
CA TYR A 320 -28.74 13.97 -18.55
C TYR A 320 -30.01 14.04 -17.71
N GLN A 321 -30.94 14.93 -18.01
CA GLN A 321 -32.23 15.01 -17.32
C GLN A 321 -33.02 13.71 -17.49
N LYS A 322 -33.07 13.18 -18.72
CA LYS A 322 -33.70 11.90 -19.02
C LYS A 322 -33.01 10.74 -18.30
N PHE A 323 -31.68 10.70 -18.34
CA PHE A 323 -30.89 9.70 -17.62
C PHE A 323 -31.17 9.71 -16.11
N MET A 324 -31.20 10.89 -15.49
CA MET A 324 -31.48 11.01 -14.05
C MET A 324 -32.91 10.61 -13.70
N THR A 325 -33.89 11.00 -14.53
CA THR A 325 -35.31 10.73 -14.26
C THR A 325 -35.66 9.27 -14.53
N ASP A 326 -35.35 8.78 -15.73
CA ASP A 326 -35.80 7.47 -16.20
C ASP A 326 -34.89 6.36 -15.69
N THR A 327 -33.58 6.51 -15.85
CA THR A 327 -32.60 5.45 -15.54
C THR A 327 -32.27 5.43 -14.04
N ILE A 328 -31.78 6.55 -13.49
CA ILE A 328 -31.39 6.61 -12.08
C ILE A 328 -32.61 6.52 -11.17
N GLY A 329 -33.71 7.23 -11.48
CA GLY A 329 -34.94 7.15 -10.71
C GLY A 329 -35.47 5.71 -10.57
N SER A 330 -35.57 4.99 -11.70
CA SER A 330 -36.02 3.59 -11.68
C SER A 330 -35.07 2.67 -10.90
N HIS A 331 -33.76 2.86 -11.06
CA HIS A 331 -32.77 2.05 -10.36
C HIS A 331 -32.78 2.30 -8.84
N VAL A 332 -32.90 3.55 -8.41
CA VAL A 332 -33.03 3.93 -6.99
C VAL A 332 -34.23 3.23 -6.35
N VAL A 333 -35.40 3.25 -7.00
CA VAL A 333 -36.60 2.55 -6.52
C VAL A 333 -36.38 1.04 -6.42
N ALA A 334 -35.72 0.45 -7.42
CA ALA A 334 -35.44 -0.99 -7.43
C ALA A 334 -34.50 -1.40 -6.28
N ILE A 335 -33.43 -0.66 -6.03
CA ILE A 335 -32.45 -0.98 -4.99
C ILE A 335 -33.00 -0.71 -3.59
N GLU A 336 -33.77 0.36 -3.41
CA GLU A 336 -34.48 0.61 -2.15
C GLU A 336 -35.42 -0.55 -1.80
N LYS A 337 -36.10 -1.14 -2.80
CA LYS A 337 -36.92 -2.34 -2.61
C LYS A 337 -36.07 -3.57 -2.24
N GLN A 338 -34.91 -3.76 -2.86
CA GLN A 338 -34.02 -4.88 -2.51
C GLN A 338 -33.48 -4.76 -1.09
N LEU A 339 -33.05 -3.57 -0.67
CA LEU A 339 -32.58 -3.32 0.70
C LEU A 339 -33.68 -3.56 1.74
N LYS A 340 -34.94 -3.19 1.44
CA LYS A 340 -36.10 -3.53 2.29
C LYS A 340 -36.29 -5.05 2.45
N ASN A 341 -36.06 -5.82 1.40
CA ASN A 341 -36.27 -7.26 1.39
C ASN A 341 -35.13 -8.03 2.08
N ASN A 342 -33.88 -7.56 1.93
CA ASN A 342 -32.72 -8.24 2.49
C ASN A 342 -32.64 -8.15 4.02
N ASN A 343 -33.29 -7.15 4.63
CA ASN A 343 -33.29 -6.91 6.08
C ASN A 343 -31.89 -6.86 6.72
N THR A 344 -30.87 -6.54 5.92
CA THR A 344 -29.50 -6.28 6.37
C THR A 344 -29.15 -4.83 6.08
N SER A 345 -28.02 -4.39 6.65
CA SER A 345 -27.50 -3.06 6.39
C SER A 345 -26.78 -2.95 5.03
N PHE A 346 -26.41 -4.05 4.39
CA PHE A 346 -25.56 -4.08 3.20
C PHE A 346 -26.33 -4.61 1.98
N LEU A 347 -25.77 -4.45 0.78
CA LEU A 347 -26.37 -5.01 -0.43
C LEU A 347 -26.37 -6.55 -0.42
N VAL A 348 -25.34 -7.15 0.18
CA VAL A 348 -25.11 -8.59 0.23
C VAL A 348 -24.68 -9.00 1.63
N GLY A 349 -25.31 -10.05 2.17
CA GLY A 349 -24.95 -10.60 3.47
C GLY A 349 -25.05 -9.59 4.62
N GLU A 350 -24.23 -9.81 5.64
CA GLU A 350 -24.20 -9.01 6.89
C GLU A 350 -22.94 -8.14 7.01
N GLN A 351 -22.03 -8.20 6.04
CA GLN A 351 -20.77 -7.48 6.05
C GLN A 351 -20.61 -6.67 4.77
N ILE A 352 -19.71 -5.67 4.80
CA ILE A 352 -19.40 -4.89 3.62
C ILE A 352 -18.79 -5.76 2.51
N THR A 353 -19.24 -5.52 1.29
CA THR A 353 -18.67 -6.08 0.07
C THR A 353 -18.25 -4.97 -0.90
N TRP A 354 -17.55 -5.36 -1.96
CA TRP A 354 -17.20 -4.44 -3.04
C TRP A 354 -18.41 -3.88 -3.80
N ALA A 355 -19.59 -4.51 -3.69
CA ALA A 355 -20.83 -3.94 -4.18
C ALA A 355 -21.18 -2.65 -3.43
N ASP A 356 -21.09 -2.63 -2.10
CA ASP A 356 -21.37 -1.42 -1.31
C ASP A 356 -20.37 -0.30 -1.64
N LEU A 357 -19.09 -0.65 -1.84
CA LEU A 357 -18.05 0.29 -2.28
C LEU A 357 -18.32 0.84 -3.68
N ALA A 358 -18.80 0.02 -4.62
CA ALA A 358 -19.17 0.45 -5.96
C ALA A 358 -20.39 1.39 -5.94
N TYR A 359 -21.39 1.11 -5.10
CA TYR A 359 -22.53 2.00 -4.91
C TYR A 359 -22.10 3.32 -4.28
N TYR A 360 -21.26 3.30 -3.25
CA TYR A 360 -20.70 4.52 -2.68
C TYR A 360 -19.96 5.36 -3.74
N ALA A 361 -19.06 4.76 -4.51
CA ALA A 361 -18.33 5.43 -5.59
C ALA A 361 -19.26 6.00 -6.68
N TYR A 362 -20.38 5.33 -6.97
CA TYR A 362 -21.28 5.81 -8.00
C TYR A 362 -22.21 6.92 -7.51
N PHE A 363 -22.85 6.69 -6.35
CA PHE A 363 -23.87 7.57 -5.82
C PHE A 363 -23.29 8.83 -5.17
N SER A 364 -22.28 8.66 -4.31
CA SER A 364 -21.63 9.80 -3.66
C SER A 364 -20.65 10.45 -4.63
N ASP A 365 -19.74 9.68 -5.21
CA ASP A 365 -18.56 10.28 -5.85
C ASP A 365 -18.78 10.75 -7.29
N PHE A 366 -19.83 10.29 -7.95
CA PHE A 366 -20.18 10.69 -9.30
C PHE A 366 -21.52 11.42 -9.37
N LEU A 367 -22.62 10.77 -8.95
CA LEU A 367 -23.96 11.34 -9.13
C LEU A 367 -24.22 12.56 -8.23
N GLU A 368 -23.95 12.46 -6.92
CA GLU A 368 -24.20 13.57 -5.98
C GLU A 368 -23.31 14.77 -6.30
N VAL A 369 -22.01 14.56 -6.57
CA VAL A 369 -21.09 15.64 -7.00
C VAL A 369 -21.58 16.35 -8.27
N LYS A 370 -22.17 15.62 -9.22
CA LYS A 370 -22.55 16.20 -10.51
C LYS A 370 -23.97 16.77 -10.55
N PHE A 371 -24.90 16.18 -9.82
CA PHE A 371 -26.34 16.47 -9.94
C PHE A 371 -27.00 16.87 -8.62
N GLY A 372 -26.26 16.86 -7.50
CA GLY A 372 -26.79 17.06 -6.15
C GLY A 372 -27.53 15.83 -5.61
N GLY A 373 -27.72 15.75 -4.28
CA GLY A 373 -28.24 14.54 -3.60
C GLY A 373 -29.75 14.34 -3.63
N ALA A 374 -30.53 15.20 -4.30
CA ALA A 374 -32.00 15.19 -4.23
C ALA A 374 -32.64 13.88 -4.71
N PHE A 375 -31.98 13.15 -5.61
CA PHE A 375 -32.47 11.88 -6.18
C PHE A 375 -32.49 10.72 -5.17
N LEU A 376 -31.88 10.88 -3.99
CA LEU A 376 -31.92 9.90 -2.90
C LEU A 376 -33.00 10.20 -1.83
N LYS A 377 -33.77 11.29 -1.97
CA LYS A 377 -34.73 11.75 -0.97
C LYS A 377 -35.72 10.66 -0.54
N ASP A 378 -36.22 9.88 -1.50
CA ASP A 378 -37.23 8.84 -1.28
C ASP A 378 -36.63 7.42 -1.17
N ALA A 379 -35.30 7.33 -1.04
CA ALA A 379 -34.55 6.08 -0.88
C ALA A 379 -33.66 6.10 0.38
N PRO A 380 -34.27 6.12 1.58
CA PRO A 380 -33.55 6.28 2.83
C PRO A 380 -32.59 5.12 3.13
N LEU A 381 -32.87 3.89 2.70
CA LEU A 381 -31.96 2.76 2.95
C LEU A 381 -30.73 2.84 2.07
N LEU A 382 -30.90 3.18 0.78
CA LEU A 382 -29.77 3.40 -0.11
C LEU A 382 -28.91 4.58 0.37
N LYS A 383 -29.54 5.68 0.78
CA LYS A 383 -28.82 6.81 1.39
C LYS A 383 -28.04 6.35 2.63
N SER A 384 -28.68 5.61 3.53
CA SER A 384 -28.02 5.09 4.73
C SER A 384 -26.84 4.17 4.41
N LEU A 385 -26.91 3.39 3.33
CA LEU A 385 -25.82 2.54 2.89
C LEU A 385 -24.62 3.38 2.44
N VAL A 386 -24.85 4.38 1.58
CA VAL A 386 -23.82 5.31 1.10
C VAL A 386 -23.18 6.06 2.26
N ASP A 387 -23.98 6.59 3.19
CA ASP A 387 -23.49 7.28 4.39
C ASP A 387 -22.65 6.36 5.28
N ARG A 388 -23.05 5.09 5.42
CA ARG A 388 -22.33 4.11 6.23
C ARG A 388 -20.95 3.81 5.63
N VAL A 389 -20.89 3.59 4.31
CA VAL A 389 -19.60 3.37 3.62
C VAL A 389 -18.70 4.59 3.76
N LYS A 390 -19.24 5.80 3.56
CA LYS A 390 -18.51 7.07 3.74
C LYS A 390 -17.91 7.22 5.14
N ALA A 391 -18.60 6.73 6.16
CA ALA A 391 -18.19 6.83 7.56
C ALA A 391 -17.15 5.77 7.99
N LEU A 392 -16.83 4.77 7.16
CA LEU A 392 -15.82 3.77 7.51
C LEU A 392 -14.45 4.44 7.69
N PRO A 393 -13.69 4.13 8.75
CA PRO A 393 -12.43 4.83 9.04
C PRO A 393 -11.45 4.85 7.87
N ASN A 394 -11.27 3.71 7.21
CA ASN A 394 -10.36 3.57 6.06
C ASN A 394 -10.85 4.31 4.82
N ILE A 395 -12.16 4.27 4.55
CA ILE A 395 -12.76 5.05 3.45
C ILE A 395 -12.66 6.54 3.75
N LYS A 396 -12.97 6.97 4.96
CA LYS A 396 -12.84 8.36 5.37
C LYS A 396 -11.40 8.85 5.19
N LYS A 397 -10.41 8.10 5.68
CA LYS A 397 -8.98 8.40 5.51
C LYS A 397 -8.61 8.57 4.03
N TRP A 398 -9.05 7.64 3.17
CA TRP A 398 -8.85 7.74 1.73
C TRP A 398 -9.52 8.98 1.12
N THR A 399 -10.76 9.26 1.52
CA THR A 399 -11.54 10.38 0.98
C THR A 399 -10.98 11.75 1.41
N ASP A 400 -10.52 11.87 2.66
CA ASP A 400 -9.85 13.07 3.16
C ASP A 400 -8.52 13.30 2.40
N PHE A 401 -7.73 12.24 2.23
CA PHE A 401 -6.46 12.28 1.49
C PHE A 401 -6.64 12.69 0.03
N ARG A 402 -7.59 12.10 -0.68
CA ARG A 402 -7.78 12.43 -2.10
C ARG A 402 -8.42 13.81 -2.30
N ASN A 403 -9.29 14.25 -1.39
CA ASN A 403 -9.95 15.57 -1.50
C ASN A 403 -9.00 16.72 -1.17
N SER A 404 -7.93 16.48 -0.39
CA SER A 404 -6.87 17.49 -0.22
C SER A 404 -6.08 17.75 -1.51
N LYS A 405 -6.01 16.75 -2.41
CA LYS A 405 -5.36 16.88 -3.74
C LYS A 405 -6.25 17.52 -4.80
N TYR A 406 -7.57 17.37 -4.68
CA TYR A 406 -8.56 18.03 -5.55
C TYR A 406 -9.67 18.59 -4.66
N PRO A 407 -9.51 19.79 -4.09
CA PRO A 407 -10.59 20.42 -3.36
C PRO A 407 -11.81 20.52 -4.27
N GLU A 408 -12.99 20.14 -3.75
CA GLU A 408 -14.25 20.30 -4.47
C GLU A 408 -14.42 21.79 -4.79
N GLU A 409 -14.32 22.17 -6.06
CA GLU A 409 -14.74 23.50 -6.50
C GLU A 409 -16.25 23.59 -6.26
N ASN A 410 -16.65 24.42 -5.28
CA ASN A 410 -18.04 24.70 -4.94
C ASN A 410 -18.87 25.16 -6.15
#